data_AF-A0AAD8A897-F1
#
_entry.id   AF-A0AAD8A897-F1
#
_cell.length_a   1.000
_cell.length_b   1.000
_cell.length_c   1.000
_cell.angle_alpha   90.00
_cell.angle_beta   90.00
_cell.angle_gamma   90.00
#
_symmetry.space_group_name_H-M   'P 1'
#
loop_
_entity.id
_entity.type
_entity.pdbx_description
1 polymer ?
#
loop_
_entity_poly.entity_id
_entity_poly.type
_entity_poly.pdbx_seq_one_letter_code
_entity_poly.pdbx_strand_id
1 'polypeptide(L)'
;MFSLIIAVIFINNVFDETVDKEIDYSSNQVASSVLERLLPQATDIVIERFMKAFDKNLRPICSDPYASHVLQMLLLCAAQRVKVSDVKQEDEVPLEFESWILKIGHFVLNNLEEFVWDTYANHVIRTVVECLGGISSLTSGTNCKNQSTHAQTKIKIPENSRKVPTSYTTLLKEFFLRLSSWPQFPDLAYDNLTSGLLQSLLIAIKTIDEKLTKKFITKLLDDCFTYGKEEIIEEDIEDKTKKTDEPEILAVFENTAATHLLETAITVASLKSLTQIYARCFINQLAVLSKRKSSNFAVQRLLEHCSQKEEYEQMYNEIECHLEDILLSGNTGVIVSLAEGCKRHLTKQGNFQQSLMKALHCFEPSERQSQFAVLTLCLRTHEQQVDSEKLYVQLHGSLILQILLNFSKPIKVVNGVLEMNSSDLKTVLMDPKGCHVMDAFMKSTFVGEKSRDKMIKTLQGMYVALACSKHGSRSVDAVWEISSLKHKSIIMDELSAKEPILNSDQYGSILASKYALSLYKHRKEEWKDKLGKENRTKKLFADIIQKADKKT
;
A
#
# COMPACT_ATOMS: atom_id res chain seq x y z
N MET A 1 -15.89 -14.55 -25.22
CA MET A 1 -16.66 -13.73 -26.18
C MET A 1 -18.16 -13.81 -25.90
N PHE A 2 -18.78 -15.00 -25.87
CA PHE A 2 -20.22 -15.15 -25.60
C PHE A 2 -20.68 -14.60 -24.23
N SER A 3 -19.91 -14.87 -23.16
CA SER A 3 -20.20 -14.34 -21.80
C SER A 3 -20.14 -12.81 -21.72
N LEU A 4 -19.26 -12.17 -22.51
CA LEU A 4 -19.14 -10.71 -22.54
C LEU A 4 -20.34 -10.05 -23.21
N ILE A 5 -20.87 -10.67 -24.28
CA ILE A 5 -22.05 -10.17 -25.00
C ILE A 5 -23.30 -10.26 -24.12
N ILE A 6 -23.47 -11.37 -23.40
CA ILE A 6 -24.60 -11.54 -22.46
C ILE A 6 -24.57 -10.49 -21.36
N ALA A 7 -23.38 -10.19 -20.82
CA ALA A 7 -23.22 -9.17 -19.79
C ALA A 7 -23.63 -7.77 -20.30
N VAL A 8 -23.20 -7.38 -21.49
CA VAL A 8 -23.55 -6.08 -22.09
C VAL A 8 -25.06 -5.96 -22.34
N ILE A 9 -25.69 -7.02 -22.87
CA ILE A 9 -27.15 -7.03 -23.10
C ILE A 9 -27.92 -6.90 -21.79
N PHE A 10 -27.50 -7.65 -20.76
CA PHE A 10 -28.12 -7.57 -19.43
C PHE A 10 -28.06 -6.15 -18.85
N ILE A 11 -26.89 -5.50 -18.95
CA ILE A 11 -26.68 -4.14 -18.41
C ILE A 11 -27.57 -3.13 -19.13
N ASN A 12 -27.65 -3.20 -20.45
CA ASN A 12 -28.52 -2.30 -21.23
C ASN A 12 -30.00 -2.47 -20.84
N ASN A 13 -30.47 -3.72 -20.73
CA ASN A 13 -31.85 -4.00 -20.32
C ASN A 13 -32.16 -3.44 -18.93
N VAL A 14 -31.21 -3.52 -17.98
CA VAL A 14 -31.39 -2.93 -16.64
C VAL A 14 -31.56 -1.41 -16.73
N PHE A 15 -30.75 -0.73 -17.56
CA PHE A 15 -30.85 0.72 -17.71
C PHE A 15 -32.07 1.17 -18.53
N ASP A 16 -32.63 0.33 -19.39
CA ASP A 16 -33.89 0.64 -20.08
C ASP A 16 -35.07 0.71 -19.11
N GLU A 17 -35.07 -0.12 -18.05
CA GLU A 17 -36.09 -0.08 -16.99
C GLU A 17 -36.02 1.16 -16.09
N THR A 18 -34.92 1.93 -16.13
CA THR A 18 -34.75 3.15 -15.33
C THR A 18 -35.17 4.43 -16.05
N VAL A 19 -35.62 4.35 -17.31
CA VAL A 19 -36.05 5.52 -18.10
C VAL A 19 -37.15 6.26 -17.35
N ASP A 20 -36.97 7.58 -17.21
CA ASP A 20 -37.86 8.51 -16.49
C ASP A 20 -38.01 8.24 -14.97
N LYS A 21 -37.20 7.32 -14.42
CA LYS A 21 -37.18 6.91 -13.01
C LYS A 21 -35.77 6.93 -12.43
N GLU A 22 -34.85 7.66 -13.06
CA GLU A 22 -33.43 7.64 -12.68
C GLU A 22 -33.24 8.07 -11.22
N ILE A 23 -33.93 9.12 -10.79
CA ILE A 23 -33.86 9.61 -9.41
C ILE A 23 -34.51 8.62 -8.44
N ASP A 24 -35.70 8.10 -8.77
CA ASP A 24 -36.42 7.15 -7.90
C ASP A 24 -35.59 5.90 -7.59
N TYR A 25 -34.93 5.33 -8.60
CA TYR A 25 -34.04 4.20 -8.40
C TYR A 25 -32.73 4.58 -7.71
N SER A 26 -32.22 5.79 -7.95
CA SER A 26 -30.99 6.26 -7.30
C SER A 26 -31.18 6.54 -5.80
N SER A 27 -32.37 7.00 -5.41
CA SER A 27 -32.76 7.24 -4.01
C SER A 27 -33.31 5.99 -3.31
N ASN A 28 -33.33 4.84 -3.98
CA ASN A 28 -33.77 3.58 -3.38
C ASN A 28 -32.58 2.78 -2.83
N GLN A 29 -32.67 2.32 -1.59
CA GLN A 29 -31.60 1.59 -0.89
C GLN A 29 -31.00 0.40 -1.65
N VAL A 30 -31.83 -0.38 -2.36
CA VAL A 30 -31.38 -1.60 -3.04
C VAL A 30 -30.95 -1.26 -4.47
N ALA A 31 -31.75 -0.47 -5.18
CA ALA A 31 -31.48 -0.15 -6.57
C ALA A 31 -30.23 0.73 -6.72
N SER A 32 -29.97 1.67 -5.81
CA SER A 32 -28.77 2.51 -5.82
C SER A 32 -27.47 1.68 -5.85
N SER A 33 -27.38 0.66 -4.99
CA SER A 33 -26.22 -0.23 -4.93
C SER A 33 -26.03 -1.05 -6.21
N VAL A 34 -27.12 -1.41 -6.88
CA VAL A 34 -27.06 -2.06 -8.20
C VAL A 34 -26.57 -1.06 -9.25
N LEU A 35 -27.11 0.16 -9.27
CA LEU A 35 -26.72 1.22 -10.20
C LEU A 35 -25.23 1.56 -10.07
N GLU A 36 -24.70 1.71 -8.85
CA GLU A 36 -23.27 1.96 -8.62
C GLU A 36 -22.36 0.89 -9.24
N ARG A 37 -22.77 -0.38 -9.21
CA ARG A 37 -21.98 -1.49 -9.78
C ARG A 37 -22.07 -1.56 -11.29
N LEU A 38 -23.18 -1.09 -11.87
CA LEU A 38 -23.44 -1.21 -13.31
C LEU A 38 -23.05 0.05 -14.09
N LEU A 39 -23.11 1.25 -13.48
CA LEU A 39 -22.76 2.52 -14.10
C LEU A 39 -21.38 2.55 -14.76
N PRO A 40 -20.31 1.97 -14.18
CA PRO A 40 -19.00 1.90 -14.84
C PRO A 40 -19.01 1.20 -16.21
N GLN A 41 -20.00 0.35 -16.46
CA GLN A 41 -20.17 -0.41 -17.70
C GLN A 41 -21.26 0.18 -18.60
N ALA A 42 -21.91 1.27 -18.19
CA ALA A 42 -22.97 1.92 -18.95
C ALA A 42 -22.44 2.62 -20.19
N THR A 43 -23.30 2.76 -21.20
CA THR A 43 -23.02 3.56 -22.39
C THR A 43 -23.06 5.05 -22.08
N ASP A 44 -22.43 5.86 -22.94
CA ASP A 44 -22.39 7.32 -22.79
C ASP A 44 -23.80 7.92 -22.76
N ILE A 45 -24.72 7.37 -23.57
CA ILE A 45 -26.14 7.77 -23.63
C ILE A 45 -26.83 7.59 -22.27
N VAL A 46 -26.61 6.46 -21.59
CA VAL A 46 -27.18 6.20 -20.26
C VAL A 46 -26.63 7.19 -19.25
N ILE A 47 -25.31 7.42 -19.28
CA ILE A 47 -24.65 8.35 -18.35
C ILE A 47 -25.17 9.78 -18.53
N GLU A 48 -25.26 10.26 -19.77
CA GLU A 48 -25.84 11.57 -20.08
C GLU A 48 -27.30 11.70 -19.63
N ARG A 49 -28.10 10.62 -19.76
CA ARG A 49 -29.48 10.60 -19.28
C ARG A 49 -29.55 10.76 -17.75
N PHE A 50 -28.71 10.02 -17.02
CA PHE A 50 -28.59 10.17 -15.57
C PHE A 50 -28.09 11.58 -15.18
N MET A 51 -27.09 12.12 -15.88
CA MET A 51 -26.59 13.49 -15.65
C MET A 51 -27.72 14.53 -15.78
N LYS A 52 -28.52 14.42 -16.85
CA LYS A 52 -29.68 15.30 -17.10
C LYS A 52 -30.78 15.13 -16.05
N ALA A 53 -31.00 13.92 -15.54
CA ALA A 53 -31.97 13.68 -14.47
C ALA A 53 -31.52 14.32 -13.15
N PHE A 54 -30.25 14.15 -12.78
CA PHE A 54 -29.66 14.67 -11.55
C PHE A 54 -29.60 16.21 -11.53
N ASP A 55 -29.38 16.82 -12.70
CA ASP A 55 -29.33 18.27 -12.89
C ASP A 55 -30.58 19.02 -12.44
N LYS A 56 -31.74 18.36 -12.38
CA LYS A 56 -33.02 18.99 -12.04
C LYS A 56 -33.08 19.44 -10.57
N ASN A 57 -32.46 18.69 -9.66
CA ASN A 57 -32.53 19.00 -8.22
C ASN A 57 -31.33 18.43 -7.44
N LEU A 58 -30.18 19.08 -7.56
CA LEU A 58 -28.92 18.58 -7.01
C LEU A 58 -28.85 18.60 -5.47
N ARG A 59 -29.47 19.59 -4.81
CA ARG A 59 -29.34 19.75 -3.35
C ARG A 59 -29.81 18.53 -2.55
N PRO A 60 -31.04 18.01 -2.73
CA PRO A 60 -31.48 16.81 -2.01
C PRO A 60 -30.69 15.57 -2.42
N ILE A 61 -30.21 15.48 -3.66
CA ILE A 61 -29.41 14.35 -4.12
C ILE A 61 -28.07 14.29 -3.39
N CYS A 62 -27.38 15.41 -3.23
CA CYS A 62 -26.08 15.46 -2.55
C CYS A 62 -26.16 14.97 -1.10
N SER A 63 -27.26 15.26 -0.40
CA SER A 63 -27.50 14.87 0.99
C SER A 63 -28.31 13.58 1.15
N ASP A 64 -28.68 12.90 0.05
CA ASP A 64 -29.46 11.65 0.13
C ASP A 64 -28.54 10.46 0.47
N PRO A 65 -28.95 9.56 1.39
CA PRO A 65 -28.15 8.42 1.81
C PRO A 65 -27.84 7.37 0.73
N TYR A 66 -28.50 7.45 -0.42
CA TYR A 66 -28.39 6.50 -1.52
C TYR A 66 -28.00 7.20 -2.84
N ALA A 67 -28.73 8.25 -3.21
CA ALA A 67 -28.51 8.94 -4.49
C ALA A 67 -27.16 9.69 -4.53
N SER A 68 -26.64 10.11 -3.38
CA SER A 68 -25.29 10.71 -3.29
C SER A 68 -24.19 9.74 -3.73
N HIS A 69 -24.33 8.44 -3.46
CA HIS A 69 -23.38 7.40 -3.91
C HIS A 69 -23.49 7.17 -5.42
N VAL A 70 -24.70 7.17 -5.96
CA VAL A 70 -24.92 7.11 -7.41
C VAL A 70 -24.33 8.34 -8.11
N LEU A 71 -24.49 9.54 -7.53
CA LEU A 71 -23.88 10.77 -8.04
C LEU A 71 -22.35 10.69 -8.04
N GLN A 72 -21.73 10.21 -6.95
CA GLN A 72 -20.29 9.98 -6.89
C GLN A 72 -19.82 9.05 -8.01
N MET A 73 -20.51 7.92 -8.21
CA MET A 73 -20.17 6.99 -9.29
C MET A 73 -20.33 7.63 -10.67
N LEU A 74 -21.38 8.42 -10.86
CA LEU A 74 -21.65 9.13 -12.11
C LEU A 74 -20.55 10.16 -12.42
N LEU A 75 -20.09 10.91 -11.42
CA LEU A 75 -18.94 11.83 -11.52
C LEU A 75 -17.67 11.09 -11.95
N LEU A 76 -17.35 9.94 -11.34
CA LEU A 76 -16.20 9.12 -11.73
C LEU A 76 -16.32 8.62 -13.18
N CYS A 77 -17.50 8.15 -13.57
CA CYS A 77 -17.76 7.69 -14.94
C CYS A 77 -17.63 8.82 -15.97
N ALA A 78 -18.11 10.03 -15.63
CA ALA A 78 -17.95 11.21 -16.46
C ALA A 78 -16.47 11.63 -16.56
N ALA A 79 -15.71 11.61 -15.47
CA ALA A 79 -14.30 12.00 -15.44
C ALA A 79 -13.42 11.11 -16.34
N GLN A 80 -13.79 9.84 -16.50
CA GLN A 80 -13.12 8.94 -17.44
C GLN A 80 -13.40 9.26 -18.91
N ARG A 81 -14.54 9.87 -19.21
CA ARG A 81 -14.98 10.20 -20.58
C ARG A 81 -14.48 11.56 -21.06
N VAL A 82 -14.05 12.43 -20.15
CA VAL A 82 -13.39 13.70 -20.49
C VAL A 82 -12.15 13.41 -21.31
N LYS A 83 -12.06 13.93 -22.54
CA LYS A 83 -10.84 13.83 -23.36
C LYS A 83 -9.98 15.06 -23.10
N VAL A 84 -8.69 14.86 -22.90
CA VAL A 84 -7.73 15.98 -22.84
C VAL A 84 -7.11 16.12 -24.22
N SER A 85 -7.51 17.16 -24.95
CA SER A 85 -6.87 17.54 -26.22
C SER A 85 -5.49 18.14 -25.91
N ASP A 86 -4.41 17.60 -26.48
CA ASP A 86 -3.06 18.20 -26.39
C ASP A 86 -2.91 19.45 -27.30
N VAL A 87 -3.97 19.81 -28.05
CA VAL A 87 -4.00 20.98 -28.94
C VAL A 87 -4.68 22.14 -28.21
N LYS A 88 -3.94 23.23 -28.00
CA LYS A 88 -4.48 24.52 -27.55
C LYS A 88 -5.40 25.08 -28.65
N GLN A 89 -6.69 24.76 -28.59
CA GLN A 89 -7.71 25.61 -29.19
C GLN A 89 -8.39 26.35 -28.04
N GLU A 90 -8.19 27.67 -27.99
CA GLU A 90 -8.69 28.53 -26.90
C GLU A 90 -10.21 28.71 -26.91
N ASP A 91 -10.93 28.09 -27.88
CA ASP A 91 -12.37 28.21 -28.10
C ASP A 91 -13.12 26.86 -28.25
N GLU A 92 -12.56 25.73 -27.79
CA GLU A 92 -13.34 24.47 -27.73
C GLU A 92 -14.29 24.47 -26.52
N VAL A 93 -15.60 24.41 -26.78
CA VAL A 93 -16.63 24.17 -25.75
C VAL A 93 -16.27 22.90 -24.99
N PRO A 94 -16.20 22.91 -23.64
CA PRO A 94 -15.97 21.70 -22.85
C PRO A 94 -16.92 20.60 -23.31
N LEU A 95 -16.37 19.41 -23.62
CA LEU A 95 -17.19 18.23 -23.94
C LEU A 95 -18.22 18.03 -22.82
N GLU A 96 -19.44 17.57 -23.15
CA GLU A 96 -20.61 17.51 -22.25
C GLU A 96 -20.30 17.01 -20.82
N PHE A 97 -19.42 16.01 -20.69
CA PHE A 97 -18.94 15.48 -19.39
C PHE A 97 -18.08 16.45 -18.57
N GLU A 98 -17.19 17.22 -19.21
CA GLU A 98 -16.35 18.22 -18.52
C GLU A 98 -17.21 19.36 -17.98
N SER A 99 -18.11 19.89 -18.83
CA SER A 99 -19.03 20.96 -18.45
C SER A 99 -19.90 20.55 -17.26
N TRP A 100 -20.39 19.31 -17.26
CA TRP A 100 -21.20 18.79 -16.17
C TRP A 100 -20.42 18.65 -14.85
N ILE A 101 -19.20 18.11 -14.87
CA ILE A 101 -18.35 18.02 -13.67
C ILE A 101 -18.07 19.42 -13.10
N LEU A 102 -17.75 20.40 -13.94
CA LEU A 102 -17.56 21.78 -13.51
C LEU A 102 -18.84 22.37 -12.90
N LYS A 103 -20.00 22.10 -13.50
CA LYS A 103 -21.31 22.53 -12.98
C LYS A 103 -21.55 21.95 -11.58
N ILE A 104 -21.37 20.64 -11.39
CA ILE A 104 -21.50 20.01 -10.06
C ILE A 104 -20.47 20.58 -9.08
N GLY A 105 -19.23 20.80 -9.54
CA GLY A 105 -18.17 21.36 -8.72
C GLY A 105 -18.47 22.77 -8.22
N HIS A 106 -18.94 23.66 -9.09
CA HIS A 106 -19.40 24.99 -8.68
C HIS A 106 -20.63 24.89 -7.76
N PHE A 107 -21.55 23.96 -8.01
CA PHE A 107 -22.71 23.76 -7.14
C PHE A 107 -22.29 23.39 -5.71
N VAL A 108 -21.43 22.39 -5.54
CA VAL A 108 -20.98 21.98 -4.19
C VAL A 108 -20.07 23.02 -3.54
N LEU A 109 -19.28 23.77 -4.32
CA LEU A 109 -18.48 24.89 -3.82
C LEU A 109 -19.35 26.05 -3.30
N ASN A 110 -20.46 26.35 -3.98
CA ASN A 110 -21.39 27.39 -3.56
C ASN A 110 -22.20 27.02 -2.31
N ASN A 111 -22.39 25.72 -2.06
CA ASN A 111 -23.08 25.19 -0.87
C ASN A 111 -22.12 24.65 0.19
N LEU A 112 -20.82 24.98 0.08
CA LEU A 112 -19.77 24.38 0.88
C LEU A 112 -20.01 24.53 2.39
N GLU A 113 -20.62 25.65 2.82
CA GLU A 113 -20.82 25.92 4.25
C GLU A 113 -21.74 24.94 4.97
N GLU A 114 -22.68 24.35 4.23
CA GLU A 114 -23.53 23.27 4.72
C GLU A 114 -22.88 21.91 4.44
N PHE A 115 -22.42 21.71 3.20
CA PHE A 115 -22.02 20.39 2.70
C PHE A 115 -20.75 19.85 3.34
N VAL A 116 -19.87 20.70 3.89
CA VAL A 116 -18.69 20.25 4.62
C VAL A 116 -19.06 19.42 5.85
N TRP A 117 -20.20 19.70 6.48
CA TRP A 117 -20.65 19.02 7.71
C TRP A 117 -21.67 17.90 7.45
N ASP A 118 -22.23 17.85 6.26
CA ASP A 118 -23.18 16.81 5.86
C ASP A 118 -22.46 15.49 5.54
N THR A 119 -22.93 14.39 6.11
CA THR A 119 -22.28 13.08 5.97
C THR A 119 -22.18 12.62 4.51
N TYR A 120 -23.18 12.91 3.68
CA TYR A 120 -23.26 12.44 2.29
C TYR A 120 -22.70 13.48 1.31
N ALA A 121 -23.06 14.76 1.47
CA ALA A 121 -22.61 15.81 0.58
C ALA A 121 -21.10 16.06 0.70
N ASN A 122 -20.50 15.85 1.88
CA ASN A 122 -19.05 15.88 2.05
C ASN A 122 -18.35 14.87 1.15
N HIS A 123 -18.88 13.63 1.05
CA HIS A 123 -18.34 12.62 0.14
C HIS A 123 -18.49 13.01 -1.34
N VAL A 124 -19.58 13.68 -1.72
CA VAL A 124 -19.72 14.24 -3.08
C VAL A 124 -18.64 15.30 -3.35
N ILE A 125 -18.35 16.20 -2.39
CA ILE A 125 -17.25 17.18 -2.54
C ILE A 125 -15.92 16.46 -2.75
N ARG A 126 -15.63 15.41 -1.95
CA ARG A 126 -14.39 14.62 -2.09
C ARG A 126 -14.26 14.04 -3.50
N THR A 127 -15.31 13.42 -4.03
CA THR A 127 -15.29 12.87 -5.38
C THR A 127 -15.13 13.96 -6.44
N VAL A 128 -15.77 15.12 -6.28
CA VAL A 128 -15.54 16.27 -7.16
C VAL A 128 -14.06 16.68 -7.15
N VAL A 129 -13.44 16.91 -5.99
CA VAL A 129 -12.04 17.35 -5.94
C VAL A 129 -11.08 16.29 -6.49
N GLU A 130 -11.37 15.00 -6.28
CA GLU A 130 -10.65 13.88 -6.89
C GLU A 130 -10.77 13.89 -8.42
N CYS A 131 -11.97 14.07 -8.97
CA CYS A 131 -12.18 14.21 -10.42
C CYS A 131 -11.42 15.42 -10.98
N LEU A 132 -11.44 16.56 -10.29
CA LEU A 132 -10.72 17.77 -10.69
C LEU A 132 -9.19 17.56 -10.67
N GLY A 133 -8.67 16.73 -9.75
CA GLY A 133 -7.27 16.31 -9.70
C GLY A 133 -6.92 15.16 -10.64
N GLY A 134 -7.85 14.67 -11.47
CA GLY A 134 -7.59 13.56 -12.39
C GLY A 134 -7.34 12.22 -11.69
N ILE A 135 -7.85 12.09 -10.46
CA ILE A 135 -7.75 10.89 -9.64
C ILE A 135 -8.94 9.99 -10.00
N SER A 136 -8.68 8.88 -10.66
CA SER A 136 -9.72 7.94 -11.10
C SER A 136 -9.57 6.60 -10.38
N SER A 137 -10.11 6.47 -9.17
CA SER A 137 -10.33 5.14 -8.56
C SER A 137 -11.78 4.73 -8.75
N LEU A 138 -12.09 4.04 -9.86
CA LEU A 138 -13.35 3.28 -9.99
C LEU A 138 -13.46 2.14 -8.96
N THR A 139 -12.39 1.85 -8.21
CA THR A 139 -12.32 0.69 -7.32
C THR A 139 -12.80 0.95 -5.89
N SER A 140 -13.33 2.13 -5.55
CA SER A 140 -13.76 2.42 -4.18
C SER A 140 -15.19 1.97 -3.83
N GLY A 141 -15.83 1.14 -4.67
CA GLY A 141 -17.17 0.58 -4.45
C GLY A 141 -17.24 -0.87 -3.91
N THR A 142 -16.11 -1.52 -3.62
CA THR A 142 -16.11 -2.90 -3.12
C THR A 142 -15.21 -3.06 -1.90
N ASN A 143 -15.83 -3.17 -0.73
CA ASN A 143 -15.30 -3.84 0.46
C ASN A 143 -13.94 -3.36 0.99
N CYS A 144 -13.87 -2.13 1.49
CA CYS A 144 -12.87 -1.78 2.53
C CYS A 144 -13.07 -2.55 3.85
N LYS A 145 -14.15 -3.34 3.99
CA LYS A 145 -14.44 -4.14 5.19
C LYS A 145 -13.79 -5.53 5.24
N ASN A 146 -13.26 -6.07 4.13
CA ASN A 146 -12.74 -7.45 4.07
C ASN A 146 -11.26 -7.59 3.70
N GLN A 147 -10.50 -6.50 3.66
CA GLN A 147 -9.04 -6.59 3.67
C GLN A 147 -8.56 -6.44 5.10
N SER A 148 -7.92 -7.50 5.62
CA SER A 148 -7.36 -7.58 6.97
C SER A 148 -6.75 -6.25 7.41
N THR A 149 -7.06 -5.87 8.65
CA THR A 149 -6.71 -4.66 9.43
C THR A 149 -5.23 -4.23 9.46
N HIS A 150 -4.35 -4.84 8.67
CA HIS A 150 -2.93 -4.50 8.55
C HIS A 150 -2.48 -4.10 7.15
N ALA A 151 -3.32 -4.19 6.12
CA ALA A 151 -2.99 -3.76 4.75
C ALA A 151 -3.48 -2.33 4.41
N GLN A 152 -4.15 -1.65 5.35
CA GLN A 152 -4.76 -0.32 5.15
C GLN A 152 -3.77 0.86 5.18
N THR A 153 -2.47 0.64 5.40
CA THR A 153 -1.56 1.72 5.81
C THR A 153 -0.87 2.49 4.69
N LYS A 154 -1.08 2.13 3.41
CA LYS A 154 -0.51 2.92 2.31
C LYS A 154 -1.59 3.77 1.68
N ILE A 155 -1.63 5.05 2.04
CA ILE A 155 -2.22 6.10 1.19
C ILE A 155 -1.43 6.02 -0.12
N LYS A 156 -2.00 5.37 -1.12
CA LYS A 156 -1.40 5.30 -2.44
C LYS A 156 -1.70 6.62 -3.13
N ILE A 157 -0.67 7.42 -3.38
CA ILE A 157 -0.78 8.44 -4.41
C ILE A 157 -1.12 7.70 -5.70
N PRO A 158 -2.16 8.12 -6.45
CA PRO A 158 -2.47 7.50 -7.72
C PRO A 158 -1.24 7.58 -8.64
N GLU A 159 -0.60 6.44 -8.91
CA GLU A 159 0.54 6.36 -9.85
C GLU A 159 0.13 6.77 -11.28
N ASN A 160 -1.17 6.82 -11.55
CA ASN A 160 -1.79 7.21 -12.82
C ASN A 160 -2.74 8.42 -12.65
N SER A 161 -2.25 9.56 -12.15
CA SER A 161 -3.03 10.81 -12.27
C SER A 161 -3.17 11.18 -13.74
N ARG A 162 -4.41 11.27 -14.24
CA ARG A 162 -4.67 11.69 -15.61
C ARG A 162 -4.36 13.18 -15.75
N LYS A 163 -3.83 13.61 -16.90
CA LYS A 163 -3.88 15.04 -17.25
C LYS A 163 -5.34 15.51 -17.15
N VAL A 164 -5.54 16.75 -16.69
CA VAL A 164 -6.87 17.36 -16.56
C VAL A 164 -6.93 18.69 -17.30
N PRO A 165 -8.12 19.14 -17.74
CA PRO A 165 -8.33 20.46 -18.32
C PRO A 165 -7.91 21.60 -17.37
N THR A 166 -7.52 22.75 -17.92
CA THR A 166 -7.15 23.94 -17.13
C THR A 166 -8.30 24.41 -16.25
N SER A 167 -9.54 24.34 -16.75
CA SER A 167 -10.78 24.63 -16.02
C SER A 167 -10.87 23.88 -14.69
N TYR A 168 -10.46 22.60 -14.67
CA TYR A 168 -10.46 21.78 -13.45
C TYR A 168 -9.44 22.29 -12.44
N THR A 169 -8.24 22.64 -12.93
CA THR A 169 -7.19 23.16 -12.05
C THR A 169 -7.58 24.50 -11.43
N THR A 170 -8.31 25.35 -12.15
CA THR A 170 -8.84 26.61 -11.63
C THR A 170 -9.86 26.35 -10.52
N LEU A 171 -10.85 25.50 -10.76
CA LEU A 171 -11.88 25.19 -9.76
C LEU A 171 -11.29 24.51 -8.51
N LEU A 172 -10.33 23.59 -8.67
CA LEU A 172 -9.65 22.95 -7.55
C LEU A 172 -8.86 23.95 -6.69
N LYS A 173 -8.29 24.99 -7.30
CA LYS A 173 -7.65 26.11 -6.60
C LYS A 173 -8.65 26.94 -5.81
N GLU A 174 -9.88 27.12 -6.32
CA GLU A 174 -10.95 27.81 -5.58
C GLU A 174 -11.39 27.02 -4.33
N PHE A 175 -11.53 25.69 -4.41
CA PHE A 175 -11.76 24.85 -3.23
C PHE A 175 -10.68 25.04 -2.17
N PHE A 176 -9.40 25.01 -2.59
CA PHE A 176 -8.28 25.27 -1.69
C PHE A 176 -8.39 26.63 -1.01
N LEU A 177 -8.62 27.70 -1.79
CA LEU A 177 -8.72 29.05 -1.25
C LEU A 177 -9.89 29.17 -0.27
N ARG A 178 -11.07 28.66 -0.63
CA ARG A 178 -12.28 28.78 0.21
C ARG A 178 -12.13 28.03 1.53
N LEU A 179 -11.59 26.81 1.51
CA LEU A 179 -11.34 26.03 2.73
C LEU A 179 -10.17 26.63 3.53
N SER A 180 -9.11 27.11 2.89
CA SER A 180 -7.99 27.74 3.61
C SER A 180 -8.36 29.07 4.28
N SER A 181 -9.32 29.81 3.72
CA SER A 181 -9.83 31.03 4.31
C SER A 181 -10.98 30.79 5.30
N TRP A 182 -11.26 29.53 5.65
CA TRP A 182 -12.31 29.18 6.60
C TRP A 182 -11.97 29.74 8.00
N PRO A 183 -12.88 30.48 8.67
CA PRO A 183 -12.60 31.08 9.98
C PRO A 183 -12.18 30.05 11.04
N GLN A 184 -12.78 28.86 11.00
CA GLN A 184 -12.50 27.72 11.88
C GLN A 184 -11.67 26.64 11.16
N PHE A 185 -10.74 27.06 10.29
CA PHE A 185 -9.89 26.11 9.54
C PHE A 185 -9.18 25.08 10.45
N PRO A 186 -8.63 25.45 11.64
CA PRO A 186 -8.02 24.47 12.54
C PRO A 186 -8.95 23.31 12.90
N ASP A 187 -10.23 23.59 13.18
CA ASP A 187 -11.21 22.59 13.60
C ASP A 187 -11.49 21.54 12.50
N LEU A 188 -11.33 21.93 11.23
CA LEU A 188 -11.51 21.04 10.08
C LEU A 188 -10.50 19.88 10.05
N ALA A 189 -9.35 20.01 10.72
CA ALA A 189 -8.38 18.92 10.79
C ALA A 189 -8.76 17.83 11.81
N TYR A 190 -9.63 18.15 12.78
CA TYR A 190 -9.88 17.34 13.97
C TYR A 190 -11.24 16.63 13.98
N ASP A 191 -12.09 16.87 12.98
CA ASP A 191 -13.31 16.08 12.74
C ASP A 191 -13.12 15.08 11.58
N ASN A 192 -13.77 13.91 11.68
CA ASN A 192 -13.57 12.82 10.71
C ASN A 192 -14.06 13.16 9.29
N LEU A 193 -15.17 13.90 9.17
CA LEU A 193 -15.74 14.27 7.87
C LEU A 193 -14.90 15.37 7.21
N THR A 194 -14.53 16.38 7.97
CA THR A 194 -13.79 17.53 7.44
C THR A 194 -12.32 17.20 7.20
N SER A 195 -11.68 16.41 8.06
CA SER A 195 -10.31 15.93 7.85
C SER A 195 -10.20 15.09 6.58
N GLY A 196 -11.13 14.16 6.35
CA GLY A 196 -11.13 13.35 5.14
C GLY A 196 -11.33 14.18 3.85
N LEU A 197 -12.04 15.31 3.94
CA LEU A 197 -12.13 16.28 2.84
C LEU A 197 -10.79 16.98 2.60
N LEU A 198 -10.12 17.46 3.65
CA LEU A 198 -8.79 18.08 3.54
C LEU A 198 -7.75 17.09 2.98
N GLN A 199 -7.83 15.80 3.35
CA GLN A 199 -7.00 14.73 2.79
C GLN A 199 -7.22 14.59 1.28
N SER A 200 -8.49 14.49 0.85
CA SER A 200 -8.86 14.35 -0.57
C SER A 200 -8.39 15.55 -1.39
N LEU A 201 -8.62 16.76 -0.86
CA LEU A 201 -8.17 18.01 -1.47
C LEU A 201 -6.63 18.08 -1.58
N LEU A 202 -5.90 17.69 -0.53
CA LEU A 202 -4.44 17.73 -0.51
C LEU A 202 -3.84 16.77 -1.55
N ILE A 203 -4.39 15.56 -1.67
CA ILE A 203 -3.99 14.58 -2.70
C ILE A 203 -4.31 15.12 -4.09
N ALA A 204 -5.51 15.70 -4.29
CA ALA A 204 -5.89 16.30 -5.57
C ALA A 204 -4.95 17.45 -5.97
N ILE A 205 -4.62 18.37 -5.06
CA ILE A 205 -3.71 19.49 -5.35
C ILE A 205 -2.30 18.99 -5.71
N LYS A 206 -1.81 17.92 -5.07
CA LYS A 206 -0.51 17.31 -5.38
C LYS A 206 -0.37 16.93 -6.85
N THR A 207 -1.45 16.51 -7.50
CA THR A 207 -1.44 16.10 -8.91
C THR A 207 -1.30 17.27 -9.89
N ILE A 208 -1.66 18.50 -9.48
CA ILE A 208 -1.76 19.65 -10.39
C ILE A 208 -0.80 20.82 -10.06
N ASP A 209 -0.42 21.02 -8.80
CA ASP A 209 0.35 22.21 -8.39
C ASP A 209 1.21 21.94 -7.14
N GLU A 210 2.50 21.67 -7.35
CA GLU A 210 3.45 21.41 -6.26
C GLU A 210 3.64 22.62 -5.34
N LYS A 211 3.60 23.85 -5.87
CA LYS A 211 3.76 25.07 -5.07
C LYS A 211 2.55 25.24 -4.14
N LEU A 212 1.35 24.98 -4.64
CA LEU A 212 0.13 25.03 -3.84
C LEU A 212 0.10 23.92 -2.79
N THR A 213 0.55 22.71 -3.15
CA THR A 213 0.71 21.60 -2.21
C THR A 213 1.58 22.02 -1.03
N LYS A 214 2.74 22.64 -1.31
CA LYS A 214 3.63 23.15 -0.27
C LYS A 214 2.95 24.20 0.60
N LYS A 215 2.22 25.15 0.01
CA LYS A 215 1.46 26.17 0.76
C LYS A 215 0.42 25.53 1.68
N PHE A 216 -0.30 24.52 1.18
CA PHE A 216 -1.32 23.84 1.96
C PHE A 216 -0.72 23.09 3.15
N ILE A 217 0.39 22.35 2.93
CA ILE A 217 1.11 21.66 4.00
C ILE A 217 1.63 22.67 5.04
N THR A 218 2.21 23.80 4.60
CA THR A 218 2.66 24.85 5.53
C THR A 218 1.51 25.36 6.39
N LYS A 219 0.36 25.66 5.78
CA LYS A 219 -0.83 26.10 6.52
C LYS A 219 -1.34 25.05 7.50
N LEU A 220 -1.42 23.77 7.10
CA LEU A 220 -1.80 22.69 8.00
C LEU A 220 -0.81 22.54 9.16
N LEU A 221 0.49 22.70 8.88
CA LEU A 221 1.53 22.62 9.89
C LEU A 221 1.40 23.75 10.92
N ASP A 222 1.24 24.98 10.44
CA ASP A 222 1.13 26.20 11.26
C ASP A 222 -0.18 26.23 12.06
N ASP A 223 -1.31 26.05 11.39
CA ASP A 223 -2.63 26.31 11.97
C ASP A 223 -3.26 25.07 12.64
N CYS A 224 -2.83 23.86 12.29
CA CYS A 224 -3.50 22.62 12.74
C CYS A 224 -2.57 21.69 13.53
N PHE A 225 -1.43 21.29 12.95
CA PHE A 225 -0.62 20.20 13.51
C PHE A 225 0.24 20.64 14.69
N THR A 226 0.67 21.90 14.71
CA THR A 226 1.43 22.48 15.82
C THR A 226 0.63 23.49 16.64
N TYR A 227 -0.69 23.53 16.46
CA TYR A 227 -1.58 24.39 17.23
C TYR A 227 -1.40 24.15 18.74
N GLY A 228 -1.31 25.22 19.53
CA GLY A 228 -1.08 25.18 20.98
C GLY A 228 0.38 25.14 21.44
N LYS A 229 1.38 24.97 20.55
CA LYS A 229 2.81 25.04 20.93
C LYS A 229 3.29 26.45 21.29
N GLU A 230 2.64 27.48 20.75
CA GLU A 230 3.07 28.88 20.91
C GLU A 230 2.53 29.52 22.20
N GLU A 231 1.33 29.13 22.68
CA GLU A 231 0.74 29.66 23.92
C GLU A 231 1.50 29.22 25.19
N ILE A 232 2.15 28.05 25.16
CA ILE A 232 2.91 27.50 26.30
C ILE A 232 4.24 28.26 26.54
N ILE A 233 4.74 29.02 25.56
CA ILE A 233 6.01 29.76 25.70
C ILE A 233 5.83 31.04 26.54
N GLU A 234 4.62 31.63 26.56
CA GLU A 234 4.38 32.91 27.23
C GLU A 234 3.79 32.79 28.65
N GLU A 235 3.01 31.74 28.97
CA GLU A 235 2.32 31.64 30.28
C GLU A 235 3.01 30.71 31.32
N ASP A 236 3.87 29.76 30.92
CA ASP A 236 4.44 28.74 31.82
C ASP A 236 5.88 29.00 32.32
N ILE A 237 6.18 30.26 32.66
CA ILE A 237 7.41 30.59 33.40
C ILE A 237 7.23 30.44 34.91
N GLU A 238 6.00 30.51 35.45
CA GLU A 238 5.80 30.60 36.91
C GLU A 238 5.43 29.30 37.66
N ASP A 239 5.05 28.19 37.00
CA ASP A 239 4.62 27.00 37.74
C ASP A 239 5.18 25.65 37.24
N LYS A 240 6.52 25.52 37.20
CA LYS A 240 7.21 24.25 36.92
C LYS A 240 7.52 23.48 38.21
N THR A 241 6.50 22.95 38.88
CA THR A 241 6.70 22.06 40.05
C THR A 241 6.21 20.61 39.90
N LYS A 242 5.77 20.18 38.72
CA LYS A 242 5.58 18.74 38.40
C LYS A 242 5.85 18.41 36.93
N LYS A 243 7.12 18.45 36.51
CA LYS A 243 7.50 17.84 35.23
C LYS A 243 7.53 16.32 35.39
N THR A 244 6.55 15.65 34.80
CA THR A 244 6.71 14.26 34.39
C THR A 244 7.83 14.21 33.34
N ASP A 245 8.75 13.25 33.44
CA ASP A 245 9.86 13.06 32.48
C ASP A 245 9.41 12.66 31.06
N GLU A 246 8.10 12.54 30.81
CA GLU A 246 7.55 12.17 29.51
C GLU A 246 7.38 13.40 28.60
N PRO A 247 7.80 13.32 27.32
CA PRO A 247 7.65 14.41 26.37
C PRO A 247 6.17 14.69 26.09
N GLU A 248 5.81 15.97 26.10
CA GLU A 248 4.45 16.41 25.76
C GLU A 248 4.12 16.06 24.31
N ILE A 249 3.02 15.31 24.14
CA ILE A 249 2.56 14.84 22.82
C ILE A 249 1.67 15.89 22.19
N LEU A 250 1.95 16.22 20.92
CA LEU A 250 1.13 17.16 20.15
C LEU A 250 -0.31 16.69 19.99
N ALA A 251 -1.27 17.62 20.06
CA ALA A 251 -2.70 17.37 19.89
C ALA A 251 -3.03 16.62 18.58
N VAL A 252 -2.26 16.84 17.51
CA VAL A 252 -2.41 16.12 16.23
C VAL A 252 -2.31 14.60 16.39
N PHE A 253 -1.50 14.10 17.34
CA PHE A 253 -1.30 12.68 17.61
C PHE A 253 -2.33 12.09 18.60
N GLU A 254 -3.07 12.96 19.31
CA GLU A 254 -4.17 12.56 20.19
C GLU A 254 -5.48 12.37 19.42
N ASN A 255 -5.61 13.02 18.26
CA ASN A 255 -6.81 12.92 17.42
C ASN A 255 -6.55 12.06 16.17
N THR A 256 -7.38 11.03 15.98
CA THR A 256 -7.25 10.08 14.85
C THR A 256 -7.46 10.76 13.48
N ALA A 257 -8.43 11.68 13.38
CA ALA A 257 -8.70 12.40 12.14
C ALA A 257 -7.51 13.29 11.74
N ALA A 258 -6.95 14.02 12.71
CA ALA A 258 -5.81 14.89 12.49
C ALA A 258 -4.53 14.09 12.16
N THR A 259 -4.31 12.96 12.83
CA THR A 259 -3.20 12.04 12.54
C THR A 259 -3.27 11.50 11.10
N HIS A 260 -4.46 11.09 10.61
CA HIS A 260 -4.62 10.65 9.22
C HIS A 260 -4.35 11.77 8.20
N LEU A 261 -4.72 13.02 8.54
CA LEU A 261 -4.39 14.18 7.70
C LEU A 261 -2.88 14.45 7.68
N LEU A 262 -2.19 14.32 8.83
CA LEU A 262 -0.73 14.38 8.91
C LEU A 262 -0.06 13.29 8.09
N GLU A 263 -0.55 12.04 8.14
CA GLU A 263 -0.08 10.93 7.30
C GLU A 263 -0.23 11.23 5.81
N THR A 264 -1.34 11.85 5.40
CA THR A 264 -1.56 12.31 4.04
C THR A 264 -0.55 13.40 3.65
N ALA A 265 -0.33 14.38 4.53
CA ALA A 265 0.64 15.44 4.32
C ALA A 265 2.06 14.91 4.16
N ILE A 266 2.49 13.95 4.98
CA ILE A 266 3.79 13.26 4.86
C ILE A 266 3.90 12.59 3.49
N THR A 267 2.84 11.90 3.06
CA THR A 267 2.82 11.13 1.81
C THR A 267 3.03 12.03 0.59
N VAL A 268 2.41 13.21 0.54
CA VAL A 268 2.49 14.12 -0.62
C VAL A 268 3.59 15.19 -0.51
N ALA A 269 4.28 15.28 0.63
CA ALA A 269 5.24 16.33 0.92
C ALA A 269 6.41 16.37 -0.08
N SER A 270 6.81 17.59 -0.44
CA SER A 270 8.14 17.81 -1.01
C SER A 270 9.21 17.50 0.04
N LEU A 271 10.45 17.25 -0.37
CA LEU A 271 11.55 16.99 0.56
C LEU A 271 11.64 18.07 1.66
N LYS A 272 11.60 19.35 1.28
CA LYS A 272 11.67 20.48 2.22
C LYS A 272 10.48 20.50 3.18
N SER A 273 9.28 20.19 2.69
CA SER A 273 8.08 20.12 3.53
C SER A 273 8.17 18.96 4.52
N LEU A 274 8.70 17.82 4.10
CA LEU A 274 8.87 16.65 4.96
C LEU A 274 9.87 16.92 6.08
N THR A 275 11.01 17.57 5.78
CA THR A 275 11.96 18.03 6.81
C THR A 275 11.28 18.94 7.84
N GLN A 276 10.38 19.84 7.42
CA GLN A 276 9.64 20.71 8.34
C GLN A 276 8.64 19.93 9.20
N ILE A 277 7.92 18.98 8.62
CA ILE A 277 7.02 18.08 9.35
C ILE A 277 7.81 17.28 10.40
N TYR A 278 8.93 16.66 9.99
CA TYR A 278 9.81 15.93 10.91
C TYR A 278 10.26 16.82 12.07
N ALA A 279 10.83 17.98 11.76
CA ALA A 279 11.39 18.88 12.76
C ALA A 279 10.37 19.39 13.77
N ARG A 280 9.16 19.73 13.31
CA ARG A 280 8.14 20.37 14.15
C ARG A 280 7.20 19.39 14.84
N CYS A 281 7.01 18.18 14.28
CA CYS A 281 6.05 17.21 14.81
C CYS A 281 6.70 16.01 15.50
N PHE A 282 7.88 15.54 15.07
CA PHE A 282 8.35 14.20 15.43
C PHE A 282 9.64 14.15 16.25
N ILE A 283 10.56 15.10 16.07
CA ILE A 283 11.86 15.09 16.78
C ILE A 283 11.64 14.94 18.30
N ASN A 284 12.41 14.03 18.90
CA ASN A 284 12.37 13.65 20.32
C ASN A 284 11.09 12.94 20.79
N GLN A 285 10.16 12.59 19.89
CA GLN A 285 8.91 11.91 20.23
C GLN A 285 8.78 10.54 19.54
N LEU A 286 9.68 10.17 18.62
CA LEU A 286 9.51 8.98 17.78
C LEU A 286 9.39 7.69 18.59
N ALA A 287 10.18 7.53 19.66
CA ALA A 287 10.09 6.38 20.55
C ALA A 287 8.70 6.24 21.18
N VAL A 288 8.14 7.33 21.71
CA VAL A 288 6.82 7.34 22.36
C VAL A 288 5.72 7.11 21.31
N LEU A 289 5.76 7.84 20.20
CA LEU A 289 4.76 7.74 19.13
C LEU A 289 4.72 6.34 18.50
N SER A 290 5.85 5.64 18.43
CA SER A 290 5.95 4.27 17.92
C SER A 290 5.22 3.24 18.77
N LYS A 291 5.06 3.51 20.08
CA LYS A 291 4.40 2.61 21.04
C LYS A 291 2.88 2.82 21.12
N ARG A 292 2.36 3.94 20.59
CA ARG A 292 0.94 4.28 20.67
C ARG A 292 0.15 3.78 19.45
N LYS A 293 -1.05 3.24 19.71
CA LYS A 293 -1.93 2.69 18.67
C LYS A 293 -2.40 3.73 17.64
N SER A 294 -2.59 4.99 18.05
CA SER A 294 -3.04 6.07 17.17
C SER A 294 -1.92 6.62 16.28
N SER A 295 -0.74 6.90 16.86
CA SER A 295 0.32 7.65 16.17
C SER A 295 1.39 6.80 15.46
N ASN A 296 1.47 5.49 15.72
CA ASN A 296 2.51 4.64 15.13
C ASN A 296 2.46 4.64 13.59
N PHE A 297 1.28 4.81 12.97
CA PHE A 297 1.14 4.88 11.51
C PHE A 297 1.74 6.15 10.92
N ALA A 298 1.68 7.27 11.65
CA ALA A 298 2.37 8.50 11.28
C ALA A 298 3.90 8.32 11.31
N VAL A 299 4.43 7.58 12.29
CA VAL A 299 5.85 7.19 12.32
C VAL A 299 6.22 6.30 11.13
N GLN A 300 5.40 5.29 10.82
CA GLN A 300 5.60 4.44 9.63
C GLN A 300 5.65 5.28 8.36
N ARG A 301 4.70 6.21 8.18
CA ARG A 301 4.65 7.09 7.01
C ARG A 301 5.89 7.97 6.91
N LEU A 302 6.36 8.51 8.02
CA LEU A 302 7.58 9.32 8.07
C LEU A 302 8.80 8.52 7.62
N LEU A 303 9.01 7.33 8.20
CA LEU A 303 10.12 6.44 7.83
C LEU A 303 10.05 5.99 6.36
N GLU A 304 8.85 5.73 5.85
CA GLU A 304 8.61 5.32 4.46
C GLU A 304 8.95 6.41 3.45
N HIS A 305 8.67 7.67 3.75
CA HIS A 305 8.88 8.80 2.83
C HIS A 305 10.20 9.55 3.07
N CYS A 306 10.90 9.28 4.19
CA CYS A 306 12.21 9.86 4.46
C CYS A 306 13.21 9.45 3.38
N SER A 307 13.63 10.45 2.60
CA SER A 307 14.55 10.30 1.46
C SER A 307 15.98 10.73 1.78
N GLN A 308 16.20 11.48 2.86
CA GLN A 308 17.53 11.89 3.30
C GLN A 308 18.09 10.87 4.29
N LYS A 309 19.35 10.49 4.07
CA LYS A 309 20.02 9.47 4.88
C LYS A 309 20.29 9.98 6.30
N GLU A 310 20.73 11.22 6.43
CA GLU A 310 21.10 11.84 7.70
C GLU A 310 19.90 11.99 8.63
N GLU A 311 18.77 12.47 8.11
CA GLU A 311 17.50 12.54 8.84
C GLU A 311 17.02 11.14 9.23
N TYR A 312 17.09 10.17 8.31
CA TYR A 312 16.74 8.79 8.60
C TYR A 312 17.60 8.19 9.73
N GLU A 313 18.90 8.44 9.74
CA GLU A 313 19.80 7.97 10.80
C GLU A 313 19.46 8.59 12.15
N GLN A 314 19.03 9.86 12.20
CA GLN A 314 18.53 10.49 13.42
C GLN A 314 17.23 9.83 13.91
N MET A 315 16.26 9.64 13.01
CA MET A 315 15.01 8.95 13.32
C MET A 315 15.27 7.53 13.84
N TYR A 316 16.22 6.82 13.23
CA TYR A 316 16.61 5.48 13.63
C TYR A 316 17.18 5.46 15.06
N ASN A 317 18.07 6.40 15.40
CA ASN A 317 18.69 6.45 16.72
C ASN A 317 17.67 6.70 17.85
N GLU A 318 16.59 7.45 17.57
CA GLU A 318 15.50 7.64 18.55
C GLU A 318 14.72 6.33 18.81
N ILE A 319 14.64 5.42 17.84
CA ILE A 319 13.78 4.23 17.89
C ILE A 319 14.55 2.96 18.30
N GLU A 320 15.84 2.85 17.99
CA GLU A 320 16.57 1.57 18.03
C GLU A 320 16.61 0.87 19.40
N CYS A 321 16.56 1.64 20.49
CA CYS A 321 16.55 1.10 21.86
C CYS A 321 15.17 0.65 22.34
N HIS A 322 14.11 0.90 21.57
CA HIS A 322 12.71 0.66 21.94
C HIS A 322 12.03 -0.44 21.12
N LEU A 323 12.79 -1.23 20.34
CA LEU A 323 12.21 -2.28 19.49
C LEU A 323 11.41 -3.32 20.30
N GLU A 324 11.85 -3.65 21.50
CA GLU A 324 11.14 -4.59 22.38
C GLU A 324 9.79 -4.01 22.84
N ASP A 325 9.76 -2.75 23.29
CA ASP A 325 8.51 -2.04 23.65
C ASP A 325 7.53 -1.96 22.46
N ILE A 326 8.05 -1.76 21.25
CA ILE A 326 7.26 -1.71 20.01
C ILE A 326 6.69 -3.10 19.67
N LEU A 327 7.46 -4.17 19.89
CA LEU A 327 6.95 -5.55 19.76
C LEU A 327 5.83 -5.82 20.77
N LEU A 328 6.04 -5.46 22.05
CA LEU A 328 5.07 -5.66 23.12
C LEU A 328 3.76 -4.88 22.90
N SER A 329 3.85 -3.66 22.37
CA SER A 329 2.67 -2.85 22.03
C SER A 329 1.93 -3.33 20.77
N GLY A 330 2.51 -4.26 20.00
CA GLY A 330 1.92 -4.81 18.77
C GLY A 330 2.10 -3.94 17.53
N ASN A 331 2.78 -2.79 17.64
CA ASN A 331 2.97 -1.82 16.54
C ASN A 331 4.13 -2.21 15.61
N THR A 332 4.17 -3.50 15.25
CA THR A 332 5.26 -4.13 14.51
C THR A 332 5.48 -3.58 13.10
N GLY A 333 4.51 -2.82 12.56
CA GLY A 333 4.66 -2.09 11.30
C GLY A 333 5.78 -1.05 11.35
N VAL A 334 6.02 -0.41 12.50
CA VAL A 334 7.14 0.52 12.70
C VAL A 334 8.48 -0.18 12.45
N ILE A 335 8.62 -1.42 12.92
CA ILE A 335 9.84 -2.22 12.74
C ILE A 335 10.04 -2.58 11.27
N VAL A 336 8.96 -2.85 10.52
CA VAL A 336 9.01 -3.06 9.07
C VAL A 336 9.51 -1.80 8.36
N SER A 337 8.89 -0.64 8.61
CA SER A 337 9.27 0.62 7.97
C SER A 337 10.72 1.03 8.32
N LEU A 338 11.16 0.75 9.56
CA LEU A 338 12.55 0.92 9.98
C LEU A 338 13.49 -0.04 9.24
N ALA A 339 13.16 -1.32 9.12
CA ALA A 339 13.97 -2.26 8.34
C ALA A 339 14.07 -1.83 6.86
N GLU A 340 12.95 -1.39 6.27
CA GLU A 340 12.91 -0.89 4.89
C GLU A 340 13.78 0.34 4.70
N GLY A 341 13.76 1.28 5.64
CA GLY A 341 14.64 2.45 5.62
C GLY A 341 16.13 2.08 5.67
N CYS A 342 16.51 1.13 6.53
CA CYS A 342 17.88 0.60 6.58
C CYS A 342 18.32 -0.04 5.25
N LYS A 343 17.38 -0.72 4.56
CA LYS A 343 17.62 -1.25 3.20
C LYS A 343 17.77 -0.13 2.17
N ARG A 344 16.82 0.81 2.15
CA ARG A 344 16.73 1.91 1.17
C ARG A 344 17.96 2.81 1.20
N HIS A 345 18.40 3.19 2.40
CA HIS A 345 19.52 4.11 2.63
C HIS A 345 20.88 3.42 2.76
N LEU A 346 20.91 2.09 2.71
CA LEU A 346 22.12 1.28 2.92
C LEU A 346 22.87 1.67 4.20
N THR A 347 22.13 1.94 5.28
CA THR A 347 22.69 2.37 6.57
C THR A 347 22.05 1.66 7.76
N LYS A 348 22.74 1.65 8.90
CA LYS A 348 22.31 1.04 10.17
C LYS A 348 21.90 -0.44 10.09
N GLN A 349 22.16 -1.14 8.98
CA GLN A 349 21.77 -2.54 8.75
C GLN A 349 22.33 -3.52 9.79
N GLY A 350 23.58 -3.29 10.23
CA GLY A 350 24.20 -4.08 11.29
C GLY A 350 23.59 -3.78 12.66
N ASN A 351 23.43 -2.50 12.99
CA ASN A 351 22.77 -2.04 14.22
C ASN A 351 21.35 -2.60 14.33
N PHE A 352 20.56 -2.53 13.26
CA PHE A 352 19.18 -3.01 13.24
C PHE A 352 19.11 -4.50 13.55
N GLN A 353 19.97 -5.32 12.92
CA GLN A 353 20.03 -6.75 13.24
C GLN A 353 20.37 -7.00 14.71
N GLN A 354 21.29 -6.22 15.29
CA GLN A 354 21.65 -6.34 16.71
C GLN A 354 20.50 -5.94 17.63
N SER A 355 19.88 -4.78 17.40
CA SER A 355 18.76 -4.31 18.20
C SER A 355 17.56 -5.23 18.10
N LEU A 356 17.26 -5.79 16.91
CA LEU A 356 16.18 -6.76 16.74
C LEU A 356 16.51 -8.09 17.44
N MET A 357 17.74 -8.61 17.34
CA MET A 357 18.13 -9.81 18.09
C MET A 357 18.05 -9.60 19.61
N LYS A 358 18.36 -8.39 20.11
CA LYS A 358 18.19 -8.05 21.52
C LYS A 358 16.72 -8.08 21.91
N ALA A 359 15.86 -7.41 21.15
CA ALA A 359 14.41 -7.38 21.39
C ALA A 359 13.74 -8.76 21.28
N LEU A 360 14.32 -9.70 20.53
CA LEU A 360 13.85 -11.09 20.41
C LEU A 360 14.56 -12.05 21.39
N HIS A 361 15.41 -11.54 22.28
CA HIS A 361 16.16 -12.32 23.27
C HIS A 361 17.07 -13.41 22.68
N CYS A 362 17.64 -13.15 21.50
CA CYS A 362 18.53 -14.08 20.80
C CYS A 362 19.88 -13.46 20.42
N PHE A 363 20.22 -12.28 20.93
CA PHE A 363 21.54 -11.68 20.74
C PHE A 363 22.61 -12.39 21.58
N GLU A 364 22.29 -12.63 22.85
CA GLU A 364 23.12 -13.40 23.78
C GLU A 364 22.26 -14.49 24.48
N PRO A 365 22.85 -15.65 24.80
CA PRO A 365 24.19 -16.09 24.39
C PRO A 365 24.25 -16.42 22.88
N SER A 366 25.45 -16.47 22.31
CA SER A 366 25.68 -16.58 20.86
C SER A 366 25.02 -17.80 20.19
N GLU A 367 24.78 -18.89 20.93
CA GLU A 367 24.09 -20.09 20.45
C GLU A 367 22.64 -19.79 20.03
N ARG A 368 21.99 -18.82 20.68
CA ARG A 368 20.61 -18.41 20.35
C ARG A 368 20.52 -17.69 19.01
N GLN A 369 21.62 -17.15 18.49
CA GLN A 369 21.60 -16.38 17.23
C GLN A 369 21.20 -17.24 16.02
N SER A 370 21.36 -18.56 16.09
CA SER A 370 20.85 -19.51 15.09
C SER A 370 19.32 -19.42 14.92
N GLN A 371 18.59 -19.07 15.99
CA GLN A 371 17.14 -18.95 15.99
C GLN A 371 16.65 -17.59 15.45
N PHE A 372 17.55 -16.65 15.14
CA PHE A 372 17.18 -15.29 14.76
C PHE A 372 16.16 -15.23 13.60
N ALA A 373 16.32 -16.11 12.60
CA ALA A 373 15.37 -16.18 11.48
C ALA A 373 13.97 -16.65 11.91
N VAL A 374 13.88 -17.68 12.75
CA VAL A 374 12.61 -18.22 13.28
C VAL A 374 11.91 -17.20 14.17
N LEU A 375 12.65 -16.59 15.10
CA LEU A 375 12.09 -15.59 16.01
C LEU A 375 11.64 -14.33 15.28
N THR A 376 12.37 -13.92 14.23
CA THR A 376 11.94 -12.82 13.35
C THR A 376 10.65 -13.17 12.61
N LEU A 377 10.50 -14.40 12.09
CA LEU A 377 9.27 -14.84 11.42
C LEU A 377 8.05 -14.79 12.34
N CYS A 378 8.26 -15.14 13.60
CA CYS A 378 7.19 -15.19 14.60
C CYS A 378 6.92 -13.83 15.26
N LEU A 379 7.90 -12.91 15.23
CA LEU A 379 7.98 -11.71 16.07
C LEU A 379 7.69 -12.00 17.55
N ARG A 380 8.35 -13.05 18.05
CA ARG A 380 8.27 -13.50 19.45
C ARG A 380 9.66 -13.56 20.05
N THR A 381 9.75 -13.33 21.35
CA THR A 381 10.99 -13.56 22.08
C THR A 381 11.34 -15.05 22.09
N HIS A 382 12.60 -15.37 22.35
CA HIS A 382 13.07 -16.74 22.49
C HIS A 382 12.20 -17.55 23.47
N GLU A 383 11.90 -16.99 24.64
CA GLU A 383 11.11 -17.66 25.70
C GLU A 383 9.69 -17.95 25.21
N GLN A 384 9.03 -16.99 24.56
CA GLN A 384 7.68 -17.17 24.00
C GLN A 384 7.63 -18.22 22.90
N GLN A 385 8.72 -18.41 22.14
CA GLN A 385 8.78 -19.40 21.09
C GLN A 385 9.08 -20.79 21.63
N VAL A 386 9.92 -20.92 22.67
CA VAL A 386 10.18 -22.20 23.35
C VAL A 386 8.90 -22.78 23.96
N ASP A 387 8.02 -21.92 24.49
CA ASP A 387 6.73 -22.34 25.05
C ASP A 387 5.67 -22.68 23.99
N SER A 388 5.96 -22.44 22.70
CA SER A 388 5.02 -22.67 21.60
C SER A 388 5.26 -24.01 20.92
N GLU A 389 4.22 -24.85 20.84
CA GLU A 389 4.32 -26.17 20.17
C GLU A 389 4.49 -26.09 18.64
N LYS A 390 4.10 -24.97 18.02
CA LYS A 390 4.11 -24.79 16.56
C LYS A 390 4.71 -23.45 16.15
N LEU A 391 5.40 -23.46 15.01
CA LEU A 391 5.85 -22.26 14.33
C LEU A 391 4.65 -21.52 13.72
N TYR A 392 4.57 -20.21 13.98
CA TYR A 392 3.56 -19.32 13.42
C TYR A 392 4.24 -18.24 12.57
N VAL A 393 3.82 -18.09 11.31
CA VAL A 393 4.36 -17.05 10.42
C VAL A 393 3.56 -15.76 10.57
N GLN A 394 4.16 -14.75 11.19
CA GLN A 394 3.59 -13.42 11.32
C GLN A 394 3.93 -12.58 10.07
N LEU A 395 2.98 -11.75 9.60
CA LEU A 395 3.12 -11.01 8.34
C LEU A 395 4.33 -10.08 8.33
N HIS A 396 4.43 -9.21 9.34
CA HIS A 396 5.53 -8.25 9.47
C HIS A 396 6.87 -8.96 9.70
N GLY A 397 6.89 -10.09 10.40
CA GLY A 397 8.05 -10.94 10.60
C GLY A 397 8.58 -11.52 9.31
N SER A 398 7.69 -12.03 8.45
CA SER A 398 8.07 -12.46 7.10
C SER A 398 8.62 -11.30 6.27
N LEU A 399 7.98 -10.12 6.29
CA LEU A 399 8.46 -8.94 5.57
C LEU A 399 9.83 -8.48 6.08
N ILE A 400 10.04 -8.41 7.39
CA ILE A 400 11.32 -8.07 8.01
C ILE A 400 12.38 -9.08 7.58
N LEU A 401 12.10 -10.39 7.63
CA LEU A 401 13.07 -11.41 7.22
C LEU A 401 13.45 -11.27 5.73
N GLN A 402 12.48 -11.00 4.86
CA GLN A 402 12.73 -10.73 3.44
C GLN A 402 13.61 -9.48 3.23
N ILE A 403 13.39 -8.43 4.02
CA ILE A 403 14.21 -7.21 4.01
C ILE A 403 15.64 -7.51 4.47
N LEU A 404 15.80 -8.24 5.57
CA LEU A 404 17.10 -8.60 6.13
C LEU A 404 17.93 -9.44 5.16
N LEU A 405 17.31 -10.35 4.40
CA LEU A 405 17.99 -11.13 3.35
C LEU A 405 18.55 -10.25 2.22
N ASN A 406 18.05 -9.02 2.07
CA ASN A 406 18.52 -8.03 1.12
C ASN A 406 19.43 -6.96 1.75
N PHE A 407 19.89 -7.16 3.00
CA PHE A 407 20.97 -6.35 3.55
C PHE A 407 22.31 -6.75 2.97
N SER A 408 23.28 -5.83 3.01
CA SER A 408 24.63 -6.04 2.46
C SER A 408 25.40 -7.20 3.11
N LYS A 409 25.08 -7.53 4.37
CA LYS A 409 25.68 -8.62 5.14
C LYS A 409 24.60 -9.46 5.84
N PRO A 410 23.89 -10.35 5.12
CA PRO A 410 22.74 -11.08 5.65
C PRO A 410 23.12 -12.43 6.29
N ILE A 411 24.41 -12.68 6.55
CA ILE A 411 24.94 -14.02 6.86
C ILE A 411 24.25 -14.71 8.06
N LYS A 412 23.94 -13.97 9.13
CA LYS A 412 23.25 -14.53 10.31
C LYS A 412 21.86 -15.02 9.95
N VAL A 413 21.13 -14.24 9.16
CA VAL A 413 19.78 -14.56 8.70
C VAL A 413 19.80 -15.72 7.71
N VAL A 414 20.75 -15.71 6.77
CA VAL A 414 20.95 -16.81 5.81
C VAL A 414 21.21 -18.13 6.53
N ASN A 415 22.10 -18.14 7.52
CA ASN A 415 22.39 -19.34 8.30
C ASN A 415 21.19 -19.77 9.13
N GLY A 416 20.50 -18.83 9.79
CA GLY A 416 19.30 -19.13 10.57
C GLY A 416 18.18 -19.78 9.73
N VAL A 417 17.99 -19.36 8.47
CA VAL A 417 17.03 -20.02 7.56
C VAL A 417 17.51 -21.41 7.13
N LEU A 418 18.82 -21.58 6.88
CA LEU A 418 19.40 -22.87 6.48
C LEU A 418 19.48 -23.90 7.61
N GLU A 419 19.46 -23.45 8.87
CA GLU A 419 19.54 -24.27 10.09
C GLU A 419 18.15 -24.62 10.65
N MET A 420 17.07 -24.08 10.08
CA MET A 420 15.70 -24.50 10.41
C MET A 420 15.54 -26.01 10.19
N ASN A 421 14.86 -26.68 11.12
CA ASN A 421 14.50 -28.08 10.93
C ASN A 421 13.54 -28.23 9.74
N SER A 422 13.52 -29.42 9.14
CA SER A 422 12.75 -29.68 7.91
C SER A 422 11.24 -29.44 8.08
N SER A 423 10.68 -29.68 9.26
CA SER A 423 9.25 -29.48 9.52
C SER A 423 8.88 -28.00 9.51
N ASP A 424 9.66 -27.18 10.21
CA ASP A 424 9.48 -25.74 10.28
C ASP A 424 9.72 -25.07 8.94
N LEU A 425 10.81 -25.43 8.26
CA LEU A 425 11.10 -24.90 6.92
C LEU A 425 9.97 -25.23 5.95
N LYS A 426 9.46 -26.47 5.96
CA LYS A 426 8.29 -26.85 5.14
C LYS A 426 7.05 -26.02 5.48
N THR A 427 6.80 -25.79 6.77
CA THR A 427 5.67 -24.96 7.24
C THR A 427 5.78 -23.54 6.71
N VAL A 428 6.96 -22.91 6.84
CA VAL A 428 7.21 -21.55 6.34
C VAL A 428 7.00 -21.46 4.83
N LEU A 429 7.52 -22.42 4.06
CA LEU A 429 7.46 -22.40 2.61
C LEU A 429 6.05 -22.72 2.05
N MET A 430 5.18 -23.32 2.85
CA MET A 430 3.79 -23.58 2.49
C MET A 430 2.82 -22.50 3.02
N ASP A 431 3.30 -21.53 3.79
CA ASP A 431 2.50 -20.43 4.34
C ASP A 431 2.34 -19.28 3.32
N PRO A 432 1.15 -18.65 3.20
CA PRO A 432 0.93 -17.51 2.30
C PRO A 432 1.86 -16.32 2.48
N LYS A 433 2.39 -16.10 3.67
CA LYS A 433 3.30 -15.00 4.01
C LYS A 433 4.74 -15.51 3.96
N GLY A 434 4.98 -16.72 4.46
CA GLY A 434 6.31 -17.32 4.59
C GLY A 434 6.94 -17.75 3.26
N CYS A 435 6.14 -18.16 2.26
CA CYS A 435 6.67 -18.63 0.97
C CYS A 435 7.54 -17.58 0.26
N HIS A 436 7.26 -16.29 0.48
CA HIS A 436 8.00 -15.15 -0.07
C HIS A 436 9.42 -14.99 0.51
N VAL A 437 9.72 -15.59 1.66
CA VAL A 437 11.09 -15.66 2.19
C VAL A 437 12.00 -16.41 1.21
N MET A 438 11.49 -17.42 0.52
CA MET A 438 12.27 -18.16 -0.48
C MET A 438 12.59 -17.29 -1.71
N ASP A 439 11.66 -16.45 -2.16
CA ASP A 439 11.93 -15.47 -3.21
C ASP A 439 13.10 -14.56 -2.80
N ALA A 440 13.02 -13.96 -1.60
CA ALA A 440 14.08 -13.09 -1.09
C ALA A 440 15.41 -13.83 -0.95
N PHE A 441 15.41 -15.06 -0.43
CA PHE A 441 16.61 -15.87 -0.23
C PHE A 441 17.30 -16.22 -1.56
N MET A 442 16.53 -16.67 -2.56
CA MET A 442 17.08 -17.10 -3.84
C MET A 442 17.47 -15.93 -4.74
N LYS A 443 16.72 -14.82 -4.72
CA LYS A 443 16.91 -13.68 -5.64
C LYS A 443 17.80 -12.57 -5.08
N SER A 444 17.99 -12.47 -3.76
CA SER A 444 18.85 -11.45 -3.16
C SER A 444 20.28 -11.53 -3.70
N THR A 445 20.82 -10.40 -4.15
CA THR A 445 22.20 -10.27 -4.63
C THR A 445 23.24 -10.47 -3.53
N PHE A 446 22.83 -10.39 -2.25
CA PHE A 446 23.71 -10.52 -1.09
C PHE A 446 23.75 -11.94 -0.50
N VAL A 447 22.88 -12.85 -0.96
CA VAL A 447 22.92 -14.27 -0.60
C VAL A 447 23.85 -15.01 -1.57
N GLY A 448 24.94 -15.57 -1.05
CA GLY A 448 25.95 -16.26 -1.85
C GLY A 448 25.47 -17.57 -2.49
N GLU A 449 26.03 -17.91 -3.64
CA GLU A 449 25.68 -19.11 -4.42
C GLU A 449 25.77 -20.41 -3.61
N LYS A 450 26.82 -20.56 -2.78
CA LYS A 450 26.98 -21.73 -1.89
C LYS A 450 25.81 -21.90 -0.92
N SER A 451 25.26 -20.81 -0.40
CA SER A 451 24.12 -20.84 0.50
C SER A 451 22.84 -21.23 -0.24
N ARG A 452 22.66 -20.77 -1.49
CA ARG A 452 21.55 -21.18 -2.36
C ARG A 452 21.64 -22.67 -2.73
N ASP A 453 22.83 -23.15 -3.08
CA ASP A 453 23.08 -24.56 -3.33
C ASP A 453 22.82 -25.43 -2.09
N LYS A 454 23.19 -24.93 -0.90
CA LYS A 454 22.87 -25.61 0.36
C LYS A 454 21.36 -25.65 0.59
N MET A 455 20.63 -24.55 0.35
CA MET A 455 19.16 -24.52 0.45
C MET A 455 18.52 -25.59 -0.43
N ILE A 456 18.93 -25.68 -1.70
CA ILE A 456 18.42 -26.69 -2.65
C ILE A 456 18.59 -28.12 -2.10
N LYS A 457 19.73 -28.40 -1.47
CA LYS A 457 19.98 -29.70 -0.84
C LYS A 457 19.15 -29.90 0.42
N THR A 458 19.01 -28.87 1.26
CA THR A 458 18.15 -28.92 2.45
C THR A 458 16.69 -29.22 2.10
N LEU A 459 16.21 -28.81 0.92
CA LEU A 459 14.85 -29.08 0.45
C LEU A 459 14.63 -30.48 -0.13
N GLN A 460 15.67 -31.29 -0.30
CA GLN A 460 15.52 -32.66 -0.79
C GLN A 460 14.64 -33.49 0.17
N GLY A 461 13.73 -34.26 -0.40
CA GLY A 461 12.68 -34.99 0.29
C GLY A 461 11.41 -34.16 0.57
N MET A 462 11.42 -32.86 0.27
CA MET A 462 10.27 -31.96 0.49
C MET A 462 9.68 -31.40 -0.81
N TYR A 463 10.35 -31.54 -1.96
CA TYR A 463 9.92 -30.91 -3.21
C TYR A 463 8.55 -31.37 -3.68
N VAL A 464 8.21 -32.65 -3.53
CA VAL A 464 6.88 -33.17 -3.91
C VAL A 464 5.78 -32.50 -3.08
N ALA A 465 5.98 -32.39 -1.77
CA ALA A 465 4.99 -31.79 -0.87
C ALA A 465 4.85 -30.28 -1.10
N LEU A 466 5.96 -29.59 -1.38
CA LEU A 466 5.93 -28.17 -1.74
C LEU A 466 5.22 -27.96 -3.07
N ALA A 467 5.55 -28.75 -4.10
CA ALA A 467 4.95 -28.64 -5.43
C ALA A 467 3.43 -28.83 -5.43
N CYS A 468 2.92 -29.71 -4.56
CA CYS A 468 1.48 -29.99 -4.41
C CYS A 468 0.78 -29.05 -3.42
N SER A 469 1.32 -27.84 -3.19
CA SER A 469 0.75 -26.82 -2.32
C SER A 469 0.60 -25.50 -3.06
N LYS A 470 -0.46 -24.76 -2.75
CA LYS A 470 -0.73 -23.44 -3.34
C LYS A 470 0.45 -22.48 -3.20
N HIS A 471 1.05 -22.43 -2.02
CA HIS A 471 2.16 -21.52 -1.69
C HIS A 471 3.52 -22.20 -1.84
N GLY A 472 3.61 -23.48 -1.48
CA GLY A 472 4.83 -24.28 -1.68
C GLY A 472 5.27 -24.33 -3.14
N SER A 473 4.32 -24.40 -4.07
CA SER A 473 4.61 -24.42 -5.52
C SER A 473 5.30 -23.14 -5.99
N ARG A 474 5.02 -22.00 -5.33
CA ARG A 474 5.73 -20.74 -5.55
C ARG A 474 7.15 -20.76 -5.00
N SER A 475 7.37 -21.38 -3.84
CA SER A 475 8.74 -21.58 -3.32
C SER A 475 9.56 -22.49 -4.23
N VAL A 476 8.96 -23.55 -4.80
CA VAL A 476 9.65 -24.38 -5.80
C VAL A 476 9.99 -23.56 -7.04
N ASP A 477 9.08 -22.70 -7.51
CA ASP A 477 9.34 -21.76 -8.61
C ASP A 477 10.51 -20.82 -8.34
N ALA A 478 10.57 -20.22 -7.14
CA ALA A 478 11.66 -19.33 -6.74
C ALA A 478 13.02 -20.05 -6.75
N VAL A 479 13.06 -21.29 -6.25
CA VAL A 479 14.27 -22.13 -6.29
C VAL A 479 14.63 -22.48 -7.74
N TRP A 480 13.66 -22.91 -8.53
CA TRP A 480 13.86 -23.29 -9.92
C TRP A 480 14.46 -22.17 -10.76
N GLU A 481 13.94 -20.95 -10.60
CA GLU A 481 14.33 -19.79 -11.42
C GLU A 481 15.84 -19.52 -11.37
N ILE A 482 16.43 -19.61 -10.18
CA ILE A 482 17.84 -19.29 -9.92
C ILE A 482 18.76 -20.52 -10.00
N SER A 483 18.21 -21.73 -9.98
CA SER A 483 18.99 -22.98 -9.96
C SER A 483 19.75 -23.24 -11.26
N SER A 484 20.99 -23.72 -11.12
CA SER A 484 21.77 -24.26 -12.24
C SER A 484 21.14 -25.55 -12.80
N LEU A 485 21.55 -25.95 -14.01
CA LEU A 485 21.03 -27.19 -14.64
C LEU A 485 21.25 -28.43 -13.77
N LYS A 486 22.38 -28.48 -13.05
CA LYS A 486 22.70 -29.55 -12.10
C LYS A 486 21.68 -29.61 -10.97
N HIS A 487 21.39 -28.48 -10.34
CA HIS A 487 20.42 -28.41 -9.24
C HIS A 487 18.98 -28.63 -9.71
N LYS A 488 18.62 -28.14 -10.90
CA LYS A 488 17.34 -28.46 -11.52
C LYS A 488 17.16 -29.96 -11.73
N SER A 489 18.22 -30.67 -12.11
CA SER A 489 18.16 -32.13 -12.24
C SER A 489 17.84 -32.81 -10.90
N ILE A 490 18.43 -32.34 -9.79
CA ILE A 490 18.13 -32.86 -8.44
C ILE A 490 16.64 -32.71 -8.09
N ILE A 491 16.07 -31.53 -8.38
CA ILE A 491 14.64 -31.26 -8.14
C ILE A 491 13.79 -32.22 -8.98
N MET A 492 14.11 -32.35 -10.27
CA MET A 492 13.34 -33.17 -11.20
C MET A 492 13.45 -34.67 -10.90
N ASP A 493 14.58 -35.15 -10.39
CA ASP A 493 14.74 -36.54 -9.94
C ASP A 493 13.72 -36.88 -8.85
N GLU A 494 13.54 -36.01 -7.86
CA GLU A 494 12.55 -36.20 -6.81
C GLU A 494 11.11 -36.10 -7.32
N LEU A 495 10.79 -35.06 -8.11
CA LEU A 495 9.44 -34.86 -8.63
C LEU A 495 9.01 -36.01 -9.56
N SER A 496 9.93 -36.51 -10.40
CA SER A 496 9.61 -37.56 -11.38
C SER A 496 9.34 -38.93 -10.74
N ALA A 497 9.97 -39.20 -9.58
CA ALA A 497 9.71 -40.40 -8.79
C ALA A 497 8.26 -40.47 -8.26
N LYS A 498 7.58 -39.33 -8.15
CA LYS A 498 6.18 -39.21 -7.67
C LYS A 498 5.25 -38.51 -8.67
N GLU A 499 5.56 -38.59 -9.97
CA GLU A 499 4.79 -37.97 -11.05
C GLU A 499 3.26 -38.19 -10.98
N PRO A 500 2.72 -39.39 -10.66
CA PRO A 500 1.27 -39.57 -10.56
C PRO A 500 0.61 -38.67 -9.51
N ILE A 501 1.29 -38.42 -8.38
CA ILE A 501 0.80 -37.55 -7.31
C ILE A 501 0.73 -36.11 -7.82
N LEU A 502 1.80 -35.64 -8.48
CA LEU A 502 1.85 -34.29 -9.03
C LEU A 502 0.74 -34.07 -10.06
N ASN A 503 0.55 -35.00 -11.00
CA ASN A 503 -0.46 -34.87 -12.04
C ASN A 503 -1.90 -34.90 -11.50
N SER A 504 -2.13 -35.54 -10.34
CA SER A 504 -3.43 -35.55 -9.68
C SER A 504 -3.73 -34.29 -8.84
N ASP A 505 -2.69 -33.52 -8.50
CA ASP A 505 -2.83 -32.28 -7.73
C ASP A 505 -2.96 -31.05 -8.65
N GLN A 506 -3.75 -30.06 -8.23
CA GLN A 506 -3.99 -28.85 -9.04
C GLN A 506 -2.70 -28.05 -9.26
N TYR A 507 -1.85 -27.89 -8.23
CA TYR A 507 -0.62 -27.12 -8.32
C TYR A 507 0.54 -27.96 -8.85
N GLY A 508 0.59 -29.23 -8.44
CA GLY A 508 1.54 -30.23 -8.92
C GLY A 508 1.46 -30.40 -10.44
N SER A 509 0.26 -30.47 -11.03
CA SER A 509 0.06 -30.66 -12.47
C SER A 509 0.52 -29.44 -13.27
N ILE A 510 0.29 -28.23 -12.74
CA ILE A 510 0.80 -26.98 -13.31
C ILE A 510 2.33 -26.99 -13.34
N LEU A 511 3.00 -27.33 -12.23
CA LEU A 511 4.46 -27.41 -12.18
C LEU A 511 5.01 -28.54 -13.07
N ALA A 512 4.38 -29.71 -13.06
CA ALA A 512 4.78 -30.85 -13.88
C ALA A 512 4.73 -30.51 -15.37
N SER A 513 3.68 -29.80 -15.81
CA SER A 513 3.58 -29.27 -17.16
C SER A 513 4.64 -28.21 -17.43
N LYS A 514 4.77 -27.21 -16.54
CA LYS A 514 5.70 -26.09 -16.68
C LYS A 514 7.15 -26.53 -16.83
N TYR A 515 7.57 -27.54 -16.07
CA TYR A 515 8.94 -28.05 -16.10
C TYR A 515 9.12 -29.26 -17.02
N ALA A 516 8.09 -29.63 -17.79
CA ALA A 516 8.11 -30.78 -18.68
C ALA A 516 8.57 -32.08 -17.98
N LEU A 517 7.95 -32.40 -16.85
CA LEU A 517 8.32 -33.51 -15.97
C LEU A 517 8.30 -34.88 -16.68
N SER A 518 7.29 -35.12 -17.50
CA SER A 518 7.18 -36.35 -18.30
C SER A 518 8.36 -36.48 -19.29
N LEU A 519 8.75 -35.38 -19.94
CA LEU A 519 9.91 -35.38 -20.83
C LEU A 519 11.19 -35.68 -20.05
N TYR A 520 11.36 -35.09 -18.87
CA TYR A 520 12.51 -35.39 -18.01
C TYR A 520 12.57 -36.88 -17.64
N LYS A 521 11.45 -37.46 -17.23
CA LYS A 521 11.39 -38.86 -16.78
C LYS A 521 11.76 -39.86 -17.87
N HIS A 522 11.30 -39.63 -19.10
CA HIS A 522 11.53 -40.56 -20.21
C HIS A 522 12.78 -40.24 -21.03
N ARG A 523 13.14 -38.96 -21.16
CA ARG A 523 14.17 -38.46 -22.07
C ARG A 523 14.96 -37.31 -21.44
N LYS A 524 15.78 -37.63 -20.43
CA LYS A 524 16.57 -36.65 -19.66
C LYS A 524 17.49 -35.77 -20.51
N GLU A 525 18.19 -36.32 -21.51
CA GLU A 525 19.12 -35.54 -22.33
C GLU A 525 18.39 -34.54 -23.24
N GLU A 526 17.30 -34.95 -23.89
CA GLU A 526 16.44 -34.04 -24.66
C GLU A 526 15.87 -32.90 -23.79
N TRP A 527 15.51 -33.22 -22.54
CA TRP A 527 15.05 -32.23 -21.59
C TRP A 527 16.15 -31.21 -21.22
N LYS A 528 17.38 -31.67 -20.97
CA LYS A 528 18.53 -30.79 -20.70
C LYS A 528 18.82 -29.86 -21.87
N ASP A 529 18.76 -30.39 -23.10
CA ASP A 529 18.96 -29.60 -24.32
C ASP A 529 17.89 -28.53 -24.49
N LYS A 530 16.62 -28.88 -24.26
CA LYS A 530 15.49 -27.93 -24.30
C LYS A 530 15.72 -26.78 -23.32
N LEU A 531 16.02 -27.09 -22.06
CA LEU A 531 16.22 -26.06 -21.03
C LEU A 531 17.50 -25.24 -21.28
N GLY A 532 18.55 -25.87 -21.81
CA GLY A 532 19.78 -25.21 -22.23
C GLY A 532 19.53 -24.16 -23.31
N LYS A 533 18.70 -24.48 -24.31
CA LYS A 533 18.27 -23.54 -25.37
C LYS A 533 17.49 -22.37 -24.77
N GLU A 534 16.48 -22.65 -23.92
CA GLU A 534 15.68 -21.59 -23.27
C GLU A 534 16.53 -20.63 -22.43
N ASN A 535 17.51 -21.13 -21.67
CA ASN A 535 18.41 -20.28 -20.89
C ASN A 535 19.33 -19.41 -21.76
N ARG A 536 19.82 -19.94 -22.90
CA ARG A 536 20.62 -19.15 -23.86
C ARG A 536 19.78 -18.04 -24.46
N THR A 537 18.55 -18.35 -24.86
CA THR A 537 17.59 -17.37 -25.37
C THR A 537 17.32 -16.29 -24.32
N LYS A 538 17.02 -16.66 -23.08
CA LYS A 538 16.81 -15.70 -21.98
C LYS A 538 18.03 -14.79 -21.75
N LYS A 539 19.25 -15.32 -21.78
CA LYS A 539 20.48 -14.51 -21.66
C LYS A 539 20.63 -13.53 -22.80
N LEU A 540 20.41 -13.97 -24.05
CA LEU A 540 20.48 -13.11 -25.23
C LEU A 540 19.49 -11.93 -25.16
N PHE A 541 18.28 -12.17 -24.62
CA PHE A 541 17.28 -11.13 -24.46
C PHE A 541 17.46 -10.28 -23.18
N ALA A 542 18.07 -10.81 -22.12
CA ALA A 542 18.38 -10.05 -20.92
C ALA A 542 19.32 -8.86 -21.21
N ASP A 543 20.30 -9.06 -22.11
CA ASP A 543 21.21 -8.00 -22.55
C ASP A 543 20.50 -6.90 -23.36
N ILE A 544 19.37 -7.23 -23.99
CA ILE A 544 18.54 -6.28 -24.75
C ILE A 544 17.64 -5.49 -23.79
N ILE A 545 17.03 -6.16 -22.80
CA ILE A 545 16.15 -5.54 -21.81
C ILE A 545 16.95 -4.63 -20.85
N GLN A 546 18.12 -5.06 -20.36
CA GLN A 546 18.98 -4.21 -19.51
C GLN A 546 19.52 -2.97 -20.24
N LYS A 547 19.61 -3.00 -21.58
CA LYS A 547 19.98 -1.82 -22.38
C LYS A 547 18.81 -0.84 -22.55
N ALA A 548 17.57 -1.31 -22.45
CA ALA A 548 16.38 -0.45 -22.46
C ALA A 548 16.21 0.26 -21.11
N ASP A 549 16.41 -0.44 -19.99
CA ASP A 549 16.28 0.12 -18.63
C ASP A 549 17.37 1.12 -18.25
N LYS A 550 18.49 1.18 -18.99
CA LYS A 550 19.54 2.21 -18.80
C LYS A 550 19.30 3.50 -19.62
N LYS A 551 18.21 3.55 -20.41
CA LYS A 551 17.86 4.71 -21.27
C LYS A 551 16.59 5.45 -20.82
N THR A 552 16.03 5.08 -19.68
CA THR A 552 14.93 5.76 -18.97
C THR A 552 15.38 6.04 -17.55
#